data_AF-L7U1Z1-F1
#
_entry.id   AF-L7U1Z1-F1
#
_cell.length_a   1.000
_cell.length_b   1.000
_cell.length_c   1.000
_cell.angle_alpha   90.00
_cell.angle_beta   90.00
_cell.angle_gamma   90.00
#
_symmetry.space_group_name_H-M   'P 1'
#
loop_
_entity.id
_entity.type
_entity.pdbx_description
1 polymer ?
#
loop_
_entity_poly.entity_id
_entity_poly.type
_entity_poly.pdbx_seq_one_letter_code
_entity_poly.pdbx_strand_id
1 'polypeptide(L)'
;MHLGATLRLLRVDAGLSLRDLARRIGVSSAYLSRVENGVDAPPTVERLTAIARELDVPPALLMDVANRVSPYVAEYLEEVPGSGTLFLELARRRLTGAQLARVRDFLDAEFPVRGGTHGDAPVPALAPLLAPERVVLQVSCGGWEDVLDVVAGRLAAALPGVDAARLVEGLSQLDDLSSCAVGGGVAVPHVFLPGVPSVVALVTLAKGLRVDTPDGRPVRLVVAAVDGERGRARLIRMAHVARLAARGLAERLDEARQPVQVLAALEELEALR
;
A
#
# COMPACT_ATOMS: atom_id res chain seq x y z
N MET A 1 -8.93 -6.30 7.53
CA MET A 1 -8.78 -5.01 6.84
C MET A 1 -8.33 -3.98 7.86
N HIS A 2 -7.26 -3.25 7.56
CA HIS A 2 -6.52 -2.46 8.55
C HIS A 2 -6.37 -1.02 8.04
N LEU A 3 -7.49 -0.45 7.62
CA LEU A 3 -7.57 0.92 7.14
C LEU A 3 -7.02 1.91 8.17
N GLY A 4 -7.36 1.73 9.46
CA GLY A 4 -6.86 2.60 10.54
C GLY A 4 -5.33 2.69 10.56
N ALA A 5 -4.65 1.55 10.51
CA ALA A 5 -3.19 1.51 10.47
C ALA A 5 -2.61 2.11 9.19
N THR A 6 -3.30 1.92 8.06
CA THR A 6 -2.92 2.55 6.79
C THR A 6 -3.02 4.09 6.89
N LEU A 7 -4.11 4.60 7.46
CA LEU A 7 -4.28 6.04 7.68
C LEU A 7 -3.22 6.61 8.62
N ARG A 8 -2.92 5.90 9.72
CA ARG A 8 -1.87 6.26 10.66
C ARG A 8 -0.50 6.34 9.97
N LEU A 9 -0.17 5.30 9.21
CA LEU A 9 1.06 5.18 8.44
C LEU A 9 1.21 6.37 7.49
N LEU A 10 0.21 6.64 6.64
CA LEU A 10 0.24 7.75 5.69
C LEU A 10 0.28 9.12 6.37
N ARG A 11 -0.45 9.29 7.49
CA ARG A 11 -0.47 10.55 8.23
C ARG A 11 0.90 10.88 8.83
N VAL A 12 1.51 9.92 9.52
CA VAL A 12 2.85 10.09 10.11
C VAL A 12 3.86 10.37 9.01
N ASP A 13 3.73 9.68 7.88
CA ASP A 13 4.62 9.84 6.75
C ASP A 13 4.52 11.21 6.05
N ALA A 14 3.30 11.74 5.97
CA ALA A 14 3.03 13.12 5.53
C ALA A 14 3.52 14.17 6.55
N GLY A 15 4.06 13.76 7.70
CA GLY A 15 4.53 14.66 8.76
C GLY A 15 3.39 15.34 9.53
N LEU A 16 2.17 14.81 9.45
CA LEU A 16 1.00 15.40 10.09
C LEU A 16 0.80 14.82 11.49
N SER A 17 0.63 15.69 12.48
CA SER A 17 0.17 15.25 13.79
C SER A 17 -1.30 14.80 13.72
N LEU A 18 -1.70 13.95 14.66
CA LEU A 18 -3.10 13.51 14.76
C LEU A 18 -4.06 14.69 14.96
N ARG A 19 -3.65 15.70 15.73
CA ARG A 19 -4.44 16.93 15.94
C ARG A 19 -4.54 17.77 14.68
N ASP A 20 -3.47 17.84 13.89
CA ASP A 20 -3.47 18.61 12.64
C ASP A 20 -4.42 17.99 11.62
N LEU A 21 -4.31 16.69 11.34
CA LEU A 21 -5.20 16.04 10.38
C LEU A 21 -6.66 16.12 10.85
N ALA A 22 -6.95 15.85 12.13
CA ALA A 22 -8.30 15.91 12.68
C ALA A 22 -8.93 17.30 12.52
N ARG A 23 -8.17 18.36 12.81
CA ARG A 23 -8.60 19.75 12.62
C ARG A 23 -8.92 20.06 11.17
N ARG A 24 -8.08 19.63 10.22
CA ARG A 24 -8.26 19.92 8.78
C ARG A 24 -9.47 19.22 8.17
N ILE A 25 -9.78 18.00 8.62
CA ILE A 25 -10.96 17.25 8.16
C ILE A 25 -12.22 17.51 9.02
N GLY A 26 -12.16 18.43 9.99
CA GLY A 26 -13.32 18.83 10.80
C GLY A 26 -13.83 17.76 11.79
N VAL A 27 -12.95 16.93 12.35
CA VAL A 27 -13.30 15.91 13.35
C VAL A 27 -12.48 16.05 14.64
N SER A 28 -12.86 15.35 15.71
CA SER A 28 -12.07 15.34 16.94
C SER A 28 -10.84 14.45 16.82
N SER A 29 -9.74 14.83 17.49
CA SER A 29 -8.56 13.97 17.58
C SER A 29 -8.85 12.63 18.28
N ALA A 30 -9.81 12.61 19.20
CA ALA A 30 -10.25 11.36 19.83
C ALA A 30 -10.89 10.40 18.79
N TYR A 31 -11.76 10.91 17.92
CA TYR A 31 -12.35 10.12 16.84
C TYR A 31 -11.28 9.59 15.88
N LEU A 32 -10.40 10.46 15.37
CA LEU A 32 -9.36 10.03 14.43
C LEU A 32 -8.42 8.98 15.05
N SER A 33 -8.07 9.13 16.33
CA SER A 33 -7.29 8.14 17.06
C SER A 33 -7.99 6.79 17.15
N ARG A 34 -9.30 6.75 17.48
CA ARG A 34 -10.04 5.49 17.52
C ARG A 34 -10.14 4.83 16.15
N VAL A 35 -10.30 5.61 15.08
CA VAL A 35 -10.25 5.11 13.70
C VAL A 35 -8.88 4.51 13.38
N GLU A 36 -7.79 5.23 13.66
CA GLU A 36 -6.43 4.78 13.37
C GLU A 36 -6.03 3.50 14.12
N ASN A 37 -6.56 3.34 15.34
CA ASN A 37 -6.36 2.14 16.15
C ASN A 37 -7.37 1.02 15.86
N GLY A 38 -8.25 1.18 14.86
CA GLY A 38 -9.22 0.17 14.47
C GLY A 38 -10.36 -0.07 15.46
N VAL A 39 -10.57 0.85 16.41
CA VAL A 39 -11.65 0.78 17.41
C VAL A 39 -12.99 1.18 16.79
N ASP A 40 -12.99 2.24 15.98
CA ASP A 40 -14.19 2.69 15.26
C ASP A 40 -14.27 2.02 13.87
N ALA A 41 -15.50 1.91 13.34
CA ALA A 41 -15.73 1.45 11.98
C ALA A 41 -15.05 2.37 10.94
N PRO A 42 -14.78 1.88 9.71
CA PRO A 42 -14.22 2.70 8.64
C PRO A 42 -14.99 4.02 8.45
N PRO A 43 -14.31 5.16 8.28
CA PRO A 43 -14.95 6.45 8.06
C PRO A 43 -15.92 6.45 6.87
N THR A 44 -16.84 7.42 6.84
CA THR A 44 -17.73 7.63 5.69
C THR A 44 -16.94 7.94 4.42
N VAL A 45 -17.56 7.74 3.26
CA VAL A 45 -16.89 8.00 1.97
C VAL A 45 -16.48 9.47 1.82
N GLU A 46 -17.30 10.38 2.35
CA GLU A 46 -16.99 11.82 2.45
C GLU A 46 -15.74 12.06 3.31
N ARG A 47 -15.65 11.43 4.48
CA ARG A 47 -14.48 11.55 5.36
C ARG A 47 -13.22 10.94 4.75
N LEU A 48 -13.34 9.80 4.09
CA LEU A 48 -12.20 9.20 3.37
C LEU A 48 -11.72 10.08 2.23
N THR A 49 -12.64 10.72 1.50
CA THR A 49 -12.31 11.71 0.47
C THR A 49 -11.60 12.92 1.07
N ALA A 50 -12.06 13.44 2.22
CA ALA A 50 -11.41 14.55 2.92
C ALA A 50 -10.00 14.18 3.39
N ILE A 51 -9.83 13.00 4.00
CA ILE A 51 -8.53 12.49 4.42
C ILE A 51 -7.58 12.31 3.22
N ALA A 52 -8.07 11.73 2.13
CA ALA A 52 -7.29 11.51 0.91
C ALA A 52 -6.75 12.83 0.34
N ARG A 53 -7.58 13.88 0.31
CA ARG A 53 -7.18 15.23 -0.13
C ARG A 53 -6.11 15.84 0.77
N GLU A 54 -6.25 15.73 2.09
CA GLU A 54 -5.25 16.26 3.03
C GLU A 54 -3.91 15.52 2.98
N LEU A 55 -3.94 14.23 2.65
CA LEU A 55 -2.75 13.40 2.46
C LEU A 55 -2.20 13.44 1.03
N ASP A 56 -2.85 14.19 0.11
CA ASP A 56 -2.52 14.24 -1.31
C ASP A 56 -2.40 12.84 -1.97
N VAL A 57 -3.37 11.96 -1.67
CA VAL A 57 -3.50 10.63 -2.28
C VAL A 57 -4.84 10.47 -3.01
N PRO A 58 -4.93 9.60 -4.04
CA PRO A 58 -6.20 9.23 -4.68
C PRO A 58 -7.25 8.73 -3.68
N PRO A 59 -8.47 9.32 -3.64
CA PRO A 59 -9.56 8.83 -2.79
C PRO A 59 -9.92 7.37 -3.07
N ALA A 60 -9.91 6.97 -4.35
CA ALA A 60 -10.20 5.59 -4.78
C ALA A 60 -9.28 4.57 -4.08
N LEU A 61 -8.02 4.92 -3.83
CA LEU A 61 -7.08 4.04 -3.16
C LEU A 61 -7.51 3.79 -1.70
N LEU A 62 -7.86 4.83 -0.95
CA LEU A 62 -8.34 4.66 0.43
C LEU A 62 -9.70 3.96 0.49
N MET A 63 -10.56 4.17 -0.51
CA MET A 63 -11.84 3.45 -0.63
C MET A 63 -11.62 1.96 -0.87
N ASP A 64 -10.68 1.59 -1.74
CA ASP A 64 -10.28 0.20 -1.99
C ASP A 64 -9.77 -0.49 -0.72
N VAL A 65 -8.90 0.21 0.05
CA VAL A 65 -8.41 -0.29 1.35
C VAL A 65 -9.55 -0.44 2.36
N ALA A 66 -10.61 0.37 2.24
CA ALA A 66 -11.81 0.29 3.06
C ALA A 66 -12.87 -0.70 2.53
N ASN A 67 -12.62 -1.37 1.38
CA ASN A 67 -13.61 -2.13 0.61
C ASN A 67 -14.92 -1.37 0.38
N ARG A 68 -14.79 -0.10 -0.01
CA ARG A 68 -15.92 0.78 -0.35
C ARG A 68 -15.87 1.12 -1.83
N VAL A 69 -17.05 1.26 -2.42
CA VAL A 69 -17.20 1.73 -3.80
C VAL A 69 -17.20 3.26 -3.80
N SER A 70 -16.57 3.86 -4.83
CA SER A 70 -16.60 5.31 -5.03
C SER A 70 -18.04 5.81 -5.24
N PRO A 71 -18.44 6.97 -4.71
CA PRO A 71 -19.77 7.54 -4.96
C PRO A 71 -20.02 7.71 -6.44
N TYR A 72 -18.99 8.08 -7.20
CA TYR A 72 -19.05 8.22 -8.66
C TYR A 72 -19.50 6.94 -9.37
N VAL A 73 -19.03 5.77 -8.90
CA VAL A 73 -19.45 4.48 -9.47
C VAL A 73 -20.89 4.16 -9.09
N ALA A 74 -21.30 4.45 -7.85
CA ALA A 74 -22.68 4.25 -7.42
C ALA A 74 -23.65 5.14 -8.21
N GLU A 75 -23.35 6.43 -8.35
CA GLU A 75 -24.11 7.39 -9.15
C GLU A 75 -24.20 6.94 -10.62
N TYR A 76 -23.08 6.53 -11.22
CA TYR A 76 -23.09 6.02 -12.61
C TYR A 76 -23.98 4.79 -12.81
N LEU A 77 -23.99 3.87 -11.83
CA LEU A 77 -24.85 2.69 -11.86
C LEU A 77 -26.35 3.04 -11.81
N GLU A 78 -26.69 4.14 -11.13
CA GLU A 78 -28.07 4.66 -11.06
C GLU A 78 -28.45 5.43 -12.34
N GLU A 79 -27.52 6.22 -12.89
CA GLU A 79 -27.77 7.09 -14.04
C GLU A 79 -27.85 6.35 -15.38
N VAL A 80 -27.06 5.29 -15.57
CA VAL A 80 -26.95 4.59 -16.86
C VAL A 80 -27.63 3.22 -16.80
N PRO A 81 -28.81 3.04 -17.42
CA PRO A 81 -29.49 1.76 -17.48
C PRO A 81 -28.61 0.67 -18.11
N GLY A 82 -28.56 -0.50 -17.48
CA GLY A 82 -27.79 -1.66 -17.97
C GLY A 82 -26.31 -1.66 -17.59
N SER A 83 -25.76 -0.57 -17.04
CA SER A 83 -24.38 -0.52 -16.53
C SER A 83 -24.12 -1.60 -15.45
N GLY A 84 -25.06 -1.78 -14.52
CA GLY A 84 -25.00 -2.84 -13.51
C GLY A 84 -25.01 -4.26 -14.10
N THR A 85 -25.74 -4.47 -15.21
CA THR A 85 -25.76 -5.75 -15.91
C THR A 85 -24.39 -6.08 -16.50
N LEU A 86 -23.70 -5.09 -17.09
CA LEU A 86 -22.33 -5.27 -17.58
C LEU A 86 -21.38 -5.69 -16.44
N PHE A 87 -21.42 -5.01 -15.29
CA PHE A 87 -20.59 -5.39 -14.14
C PHE A 87 -20.89 -6.80 -13.63
N LEU A 88 -22.17 -7.18 -13.54
CA LEU A 88 -22.57 -8.55 -13.19
C LEU A 88 -22.06 -9.57 -14.21
N GLU A 89 -22.04 -9.21 -15.48
CA GLU A 89 -21.54 -10.02 -16.58
C GLU A 89 -20.02 -10.25 -16.53
N LEU A 90 -19.25 -9.21 -16.18
CA LEU A 90 -17.82 -9.33 -15.90
C LEU A 90 -17.58 -10.23 -14.67
N ALA A 91 -18.37 -10.04 -13.60
CA ALA A 91 -18.26 -10.83 -12.38
C ALA A 91 -18.62 -12.31 -12.58
N ARG A 92 -19.71 -12.62 -13.30
CA ARG A 92 -20.16 -14.00 -13.60
C ARG A 92 -19.13 -14.77 -14.41
N ARG A 93 -18.47 -14.11 -15.35
CA ARG A 93 -17.38 -14.69 -16.16
C ARG A 93 -16.05 -14.80 -15.39
N ARG A 94 -15.98 -14.24 -14.17
CA ARG A 94 -14.81 -14.24 -13.29
C ARG A 94 -13.56 -13.77 -14.01
N LEU A 95 -13.67 -12.64 -14.72
CA LEU A 95 -12.52 -12.09 -15.44
C LEU A 95 -11.34 -11.89 -14.48
N THR A 96 -10.16 -12.34 -14.90
CA THR A 96 -8.91 -12.17 -14.15
C THR A 96 -8.42 -10.72 -14.23
N GLY A 97 -7.47 -10.35 -13.38
CA GLY A 97 -6.81 -9.04 -13.44
C GLY A 97 -6.28 -8.71 -14.82
N ALA A 98 -5.59 -9.66 -15.47
CA ALA A 98 -5.08 -9.51 -16.83
C ALA A 98 -6.17 -9.42 -17.91
N GLN A 99 -7.34 -10.03 -17.70
CA GLN A 99 -8.48 -9.87 -18.61
C GLN A 99 -9.14 -8.50 -18.45
N LEU A 100 -9.34 -8.05 -17.23
CA LEU A 100 -9.88 -6.71 -16.97
C LEU A 100 -8.90 -5.60 -17.38
N ALA A 101 -7.58 -5.83 -17.29
CA ALA A 101 -6.59 -4.91 -17.83
C ALA A 101 -6.77 -4.69 -19.34
N ARG A 102 -7.00 -5.77 -20.10
CA ARG A 102 -7.32 -5.68 -21.54
C ARG A 102 -8.63 -4.93 -21.80
N VAL A 103 -9.62 -5.09 -20.94
CA VAL A 103 -10.88 -4.30 -21.03
C VAL A 103 -10.58 -2.81 -20.79
N ARG A 104 -9.76 -2.48 -19.79
CA ARG A 104 -9.33 -1.09 -19.56
C ARG A 104 -8.57 -0.52 -20.76
N ASP A 105 -7.61 -1.26 -21.31
CA ASP A 105 -6.85 -0.81 -22.48
C ASP A 105 -7.78 -0.52 -23.68
N PHE A 106 -8.80 -1.35 -23.88
CA PHE A 106 -9.86 -1.09 -24.87
C PHE A 106 -10.67 0.18 -24.54
N LEU A 107 -11.06 0.37 -23.28
CA LEU A 107 -11.79 1.57 -22.85
C LEU A 107 -10.96 2.85 -23.03
N ASP A 108 -9.67 2.82 -22.71
CA ASP A 108 -8.78 3.98 -22.87
C ASP A 108 -8.57 4.35 -24.35
N ALA A 109 -8.51 3.34 -25.23
CA ALA A 109 -8.37 3.54 -26.67
C ALA A 109 -9.64 4.09 -27.33
N GLU A 110 -10.81 3.54 -26.98
CA GLU A 110 -12.09 3.88 -27.62
C GLU A 110 -12.83 5.04 -26.92
N PHE A 111 -12.67 5.18 -25.60
CA PHE A 111 -13.39 6.12 -24.73
C PHE A 111 -12.46 6.87 -23.76
N PRO A 112 -11.48 7.65 -24.26
CA PRO A 112 -10.49 8.30 -23.41
C PRO A 112 -11.15 9.30 -22.44
N VAL A 113 -10.76 9.23 -21.16
CA VAL A 113 -11.23 10.15 -20.12
C VAL A 113 -10.69 11.57 -20.39
N ARG A 114 -11.58 12.52 -20.67
CA ARG A 114 -11.22 13.93 -20.89
C ARG A 114 -11.24 14.67 -19.55
N GLY A 115 -10.10 15.25 -19.15
CA GLY A 115 -10.02 16.14 -18.00
C GLY A 115 -9.97 15.44 -16.64
N GLY A 116 -9.27 14.30 -16.55
CA GLY A 116 -9.07 13.59 -15.29
C GLY A 116 -8.63 14.55 -14.18
N THR A 117 -9.41 14.63 -13.11
CA THR A 117 -8.98 15.33 -11.90
C THR A 117 -7.65 14.72 -11.44
N HIS A 118 -6.78 15.52 -10.84
CA HIS A 118 -5.45 15.10 -10.40
C HIS A 118 -5.46 13.92 -9.39
N GLY A 119 -6.61 13.28 -9.10
CA GLY A 119 -6.79 12.15 -8.19
C GLY A 119 -6.86 10.75 -8.83
N ASP A 120 -7.02 10.62 -10.15
CA ASP A 120 -7.23 9.31 -10.81
C ASP A 120 -6.01 8.75 -11.56
N ALA A 121 -4.82 9.33 -11.34
CA ALA A 121 -3.60 8.77 -11.93
C ALA A 121 -3.40 7.32 -11.44
N PRO A 122 -3.08 6.37 -12.34
CA PRO A 122 -2.95 4.96 -11.99
C PRO A 122 -1.91 4.80 -10.87
N VAL A 123 -2.24 3.96 -9.90
CA VAL A 123 -1.38 3.73 -8.74
C VAL A 123 -0.05 3.15 -9.24
N PRO A 124 1.11 3.78 -8.99
CA PRO A 124 2.40 3.28 -9.46
C PRO A 124 2.63 1.87 -8.91
N ALA A 125 2.94 0.91 -9.79
CA ALA A 125 3.22 -0.46 -9.36
C ALA A 125 4.49 -0.53 -8.51
N LEU A 126 4.54 -1.54 -7.65
CA LEU A 126 5.72 -1.95 -6.92
C LEU A 126 6.66 -2.78 -7.79
N ALA A 127 6.11 -3.62 -8.69
CA ALA A 127 6.91 -4.53 -9.49
C ALA A 127 8.09 -3.84 -10.23
N PRO A 128 7.94 -2.65 -10.86
CA PRO A 128 9.07 -1.97 -11.51
C PRO A 128 10.19 -1.49 -10.57
N LEU A 129 9.92 -1.35 -9.27
CA LEU A 129 10.91 -0.93 -8.27
C LEU A 129 11.59 -2.10 -7.57
N LEU A 130 11.09 -3.32 -7.81
CA LEU A 130 11.61 -4.55 -7.25
C LEU A 130 12.44 -5.27 -8.30
N ALA A 131 13.61 -5.76 -7.92
CA ALA A 131 14.44 -6.62 -8.76
C ALA A 131 14.63 -7.97 -8.07
N PRO A 132 14.89 -9.06 -8.82
CA PRO A 132 15.07 -10.39 -8.24
C PRO A 132 16.09 -10.43 -7.09
N GLU A 133 17.17 -9.65 -7.19
CA GLU A 133 18.27 -9.61 -6.22
C GLU A 133 17.88 -8.96 -4.88
N ARG A 134 16.78 -8.18 -4.89
CA ARG A 134 16.18 -7.53 -3.71
C ARG A 134 14.99 -8.31 -3.13
N VAL A 135 14.72 -9.50 -3.65
CA VAL A 135 13.76 -10.44 -3.09
C VAL A 135 14.52 -11.50 -2.29
N VAL A 136 14.20 -11.63 -1.00
CA VAL A 136 14.74 -12.67 -0.14
C VAL A 136 13.60 -13.51 0.41
N LEU A 137 13.68 -14.82 0.25
CA LEU A 137 12.58 -15.72 0.62
C LEU A 137 12.92 -16.50 1.87
N GLN A 138 11.91 -16.72 2.71
CA GLN A 138 11.95 -17.63 3.86
C GLN A 138 13.13 -17.33 4.81
N VAL A 139 13.35 -16.05 5.10
CA VAL A 139 14.39 -15.60 6.03
C VAL A 139 14.04 -16.07 7.44
N SER A 140 15.03 -16.65 8.11
CA SER A 140 14.95 -16.95 9.54
C SER A 140 15.60 -15.80 10.31
N CYS A 141 14.80 -15.15 11.17
CA CYS A 141 15.21 -14.02 12.00
C CYS A 141 14.80 -14.27 13.46
N GLY A 142 15.59 -13.79 14.41
CA GLY A 142 15.30 -13.83 15.84
C GLY A 142 14.43 -12.65 16.30
N GLY A 143 14.50 -11.52 15.60
CA GLY A 143 13.76 -10.31 15.94
C GLY A 143 13.53 -9.36 14.76
N TRP A 144 12.96 -8.20 15.06
CA TRP A 144 12.69 -7.15 14.08
C TRP A 144 13.98 -6.50 13.56
N GLU A 145 14.99 -6.31 14.41
CA GLU A 145 16.30 -5.76 14.02
C GLU A 145 16.97 -6.61 12.93
N ASP A 146 16.95 -7.95 13.05
CA ASP A 146 17.48 -8.84 12.01
C ASP A 146 16.77 -8.66 10.66
N VAL A 147 15.46 -8.37 10.69
CA VAL A 147 14.68 -8.11 9.48
C VAL A 147 15.11 -6.78 8.86
N LEU A 148 15.31 -5.76 9.68
CA LEU A 148 15.80 -4.44 9.24
C LEU A 148 17.20 -4.56 8.62
N ASP A 149 18.11 -5.32 9.21
CA ASP A 149 19.43 -5.59 8.65
C ASP A 149 19.36 -6.24 7.26
N VAL A 150 18.50 -7.26 7.11
CA VAL A 150 18.32 -7.95 5.83
C VAL A 150 17.77 -7.01 4.76
N VAL A 151 16.70 -6.25 5.05
CA VAL A 151 16.14 -5.33 4.05
C VAL A 151 17.10 -4.18 3.74
N ALA A 152 17.77 -3.61 4.75
CA ALA A 152 18.74 -2.53 4.57
C ALA A 152 19.92 -2.97 3.69
N GLY A 153 20.45 -4.19 3.91
CA GLY A 153 21.50 -4.75 3.05
C GLY A 153 21.06 -4.87 1.58
N ARG A 154 19.82 -5.30 1.33
CA ARG A 154 19.27 -5.41 -0.04
C ARG A 154 19.02 -4.06 -0.69
N LEU A 155 18.56 -3.08 0.08
CA LEU A 155 18.34 -1.71 -0.39
C LEU A 155 19.67 -1.01 -0.68
N ALA A 156 20.64 -1.07 0.24
CA ALA A 156 21.96 -0.47 0.09
C ALA A 156 22.73 -1.03 -1.12
N ALA A 157 22.62 -2.34 -1.39
CA ALA A 157 23.24 -2.96 -2.56
C ALA A 157 22.76 -2.36 -3.90
N ALA A 158 21.56 -1.79 -3.95
CA ALA A 158 21.01 -1.12 -5.13
C ALA A 158 21.25 0.40 -5.16
N LEU A 159 21.85 0.96 -4.09
CA LEU A 159 22.03 2.40 -3.89
C LEU A 159 23.52 2.72 -3.65
N PRO A 160 24.30 2.98 -4.71
CA PRO A 160 25.72 3.30 -4.58
C PRO A 160 25.97 4.46 -3.61
N GLY A 161 26.89 4.27 -2.66
CA GLY A 161 27.26 5.28 -1.65
C GLY A 161 26.33 5.37 -0.44
N VAL A 162 25.30 4.53 -0.37
CA VAL A 162 24.42 4.42 0.81
C VAL A 162 24.90 3.29 1.71
N ASP A 163 25.12 3.62 2.98
CA ASP A 163 25.47 2.64 4.01
C ASP A 163 24.23 1.92 4.55
N ALA A 164 24.29 0.59 4.63
CA ALA A 164 23.23 -0.23 5.20
C ALA A 164 22.96 0.14 6.67
N ALA A 165 24.00 0.43 7.47
CA ALA A 165 23.83 0.79 8.87
C ALA A 165 22.98 2.06 9.04
N ARG A 166 23.19 3.07 8.17
CA ARG A 166 22.39 4.29 8.14
C ARG A 166 20.93 4.03 7.73
N LEU A 167 20.69 3.07 6.83
CA LEU A 167 19.33 2.67 6.48
C LEU A 167 18.64 1.97 7.66
N VAL A 168 19.32 1.07 8.36
CA VAL A 168 18.76 0.43 9.57
C VAL A 168 18.37 1.50 10.58
N GLU A 169 19.26 2.44 10.90
CA GLU A 169 18.97 3.54 11.83
C GLU A 169 17.73 4.34 11.42
N GLY A 170 17.63 4.74 10.15
CA GLY A 170 16.49 5.51 9.65
C GLY A 170 15.17 4.73 9.66
N LEU A 171 15.21 3.43 9.34
CA LEU A 171 14.03 2.56 9.38
C LEU A 171 13.56 2.30 10.82
N SER A 172 14.49 2.04 11.73
CA SER A 172 14.20 1.85 13.16
C SER A 172 13.58 3.10 13.79
N GLN A 173 14.17 4.28 13.54
CA GLN A 173 13.63 5.55 14.05
C GLN A 173 12.19 5.81 13.61
N LEU A 174 11.83 5.43 12.38
CA LEU A 174 10.46 5.58 11.89
C LEU A 174 9.50 4.58 12.52
N ASP A 175 9.95 3.33 12.73
CA ASP A 175 9.13 2.31 13.39
C ASP A 175 8.88 2.63 14.88
N ASP A 176 9.88 3.20 15.56
CA ASP A 176 9.75 3.71 16.95
C ASP A 176 8.71 4.85 17.05
N LEU A 177 8.58 5.68 16.01
CA LEU A 177 7.57 6.74 15.96
C LEU A 177 6.17 6.17 15.71
N SER A 178 6.06 5.21 14.79
CA SER A 178 4.82 4.49 14.52
C SER A 178 5.10 3.18 13.83
N SER A 179 4.52 2.09 14.37
CA SER A 179 4.60 0.76 13.75
C SER A 179 4.26 0.84 12.26
N CYS A 180 5.18 0.30 11.45
CA CYS A 180 5.05 0.22 10.00
C CYS A 180 4.20 -0.98 9.52
N ALA A 181 3.60 -1.73 10.46
CA ALA A 181 2.72 -2.85 10.14
C ALA A 181 1.36 -2.36 9.62
N VAL A 182 0.97 -2.86 8.44
CA VAL A 182 -0.32 -2.56 7.80
C VAL A 182 -1.33 -3.69 7.97
N GLY A 183 -0.99 -4.72 8.75
CA GLY A 183 -1.82 -5.92 8.95
C GLY A 183 -1.80 -6.87 7.75
N GLY A 184 -2.60 -7.94 7.80
CA GLY A 184 -2.54 -9.01 6.78
C GLY A 184 -1.20 -9.73 6.74
N GLY A 185 -0.43 -9.70 7.85
CA GLY A 185 0.92 -10.23 7.92
C GLY A 185 1.99 -9.42 7.16
N VAL A 186 1.69 -8.16 6.78
CA VAL A 186 2.61 -7.29 6.03
C VAL A 186 3.10 -6.11 6.88
N ALA A 187 4.40 -5.81 6.77
CA ALA A 187 5.01 -4.59 7.27
C ALA A 187 5.69 -3.80 6.15
N VAL A 188 5.70 -2.47 6.27
CA VAL A 188 6.19 -1.55 5.23
C VAL A 188 7.22 -0.57 5.81
N PRO A 189 8.39 -1.04 6.26
CA PRO A 189 9.45 -0.16 6.73
C PRO A 189 9.98 0.67 5.56
N HIS A 190 10.03 1.99 5.71
CA HIS A 190 10.25 2.89 4.57
C HIS A 190 11.03 4.11 5.03
N VAL A 191 11.95 4.63 4.24
CA VAL A 191 12.76 5.81 4.60
C VAL A 191 12.93 6.74 3.41
N PHE A 192 12.99 8.04 3.69
CA PHE A 192 13.34 9.06 2.70
C PHE A 192 14.85 9.34 2.75
N LEU A 193 15.51 9.26 1.61
CA LEU A 193 16.91 9.61 1.46
C LEU A 193 17.08 10.51 0.23
N PRO A 194 17.46 11.80 0.38
CA PRO A 194 17.54 12.69 -0.77
C PRO A 194 18.64 12.27 -1.74
N GLY A 195 18.37 12.38 -3.04
CA GLY A 195 19.37 12.18 -4.09
C GLY A 195 19.62 10.73 -4.50
N VAL A 196 18.76 9.79 -4.08
CA VAL A 196 18.82 8.38 -4.53
C VAL A 196 17.57 8.01 -5.33
N PRO A 197 17.61 7.02 -6.23
CA PRO A 197 16.38 6.52 -6.86
C PRO A 197 15.48 5.82 -5.85
N SER A 198 14.17 5.78 -6.12
CA SER A 198 13.27 4.93 -5.34
C SER A 198 13.55 3.45 -5.62
N VAL A 199 13.73 2.67 -4.56
CA VAL A 199 13.97 1.21 -4.63
C VAL A 199 13.16 0.48 -3.58
N VAL A 200 12.72 -0.73 -3.92
CA VAL A 200 11.96 -1.61 -3.01
C VAL A 200 12.72 -2.92 -2.83
N ALA A 201 12.68 -3.45 -1.61
CA ALA A 201 13.10 -4.80 -1.26
C ALA A 201 11.91 -5.56 -0.66
N LEU A 202 11.85 -6.87 -0.92
CA LEU A 202 10.79 -7.73 -0.43
C LEU A 202 11.39 -8.94 0.28
N VAL A 203 10.96 -9.17 1.51
CA VAL A 203 11.45 -10.27 2.34
C VAL A 203 10.27 -11.08 2.86
N THR A 204 10.25 -12.39 2.60
CA THR A 204 9.34 -13.32 3.29
C THR A 204 10.05 -14.00 4.45
N LEU A 205 9.34 -14.22 5.55
CA LEU A 205 9.89 -14.82 6.77
C LEU A 205 9.50 -16.30 6.84
N ALA A 206 10.46 -17.17 7.18
CA ALA A 206 10.21 -18.61 7.36
C ALA A 206 9.24 -18.90 8.51
N LYS A 207 9.29 -18.07 9.56
CA LYS A 207 8.35 -18.10 10.68
C LYS A 207 7.83 -16.69 10.89
N GLY A 208 6.51 -16.58 11.07
CA GLY A 208 5.88 -15.29 11.35
C GLY A 208 6.45 -14.64 12.61
N LEU A 209 6.89 -13.39 12.49
CA LEU A 209 7.46 -12.60 13.57
C LEU A 209 6.32 -11.90 14.35
N ARG A 210 6.32 -12.07 15.67
CA ARG A 210 5.36 -11.41 16.55
C ARG A 210 5.85 -10.00 16.87
N VAL A 211 5.22 -9.02 16.27
CA VAL A 211 5.38 -7.58 16.55
C VAL A 211 4.02 -6.95 16.76
N ASP A 212 3.99 -5.68 17.18
CA ASP A 212 2.74 -4.93 17.27
C ASP A 212 2.16 -4.73 15.86
N THR A 213 1.00 -5.36 15.64
CA THR A 213 0.31 -5.37 14.35
C THR A 213 -1.16 -5.00 14.56
N PRO A 214 -1.80 -4.32 13.60
CA PRO A 214 -3.19 -3.87 13.74
C PRO A 214 -4.23 -4.98 13.92
N ASP A 215 -3.87 -6.23 13.61
CA ASP A 215 -4.72 -7.41 13.67
C ASP A 215 -4.19 -8.53 14.57
N GLY A 216 -3.09 -8.27 15.27
CA GLY A 216 -2.40 -9.27 16.09
C GLY A 216 -1.83 -10.45 15.28
N ARG A 217 -1.86 -10.41 13.94
CA ARG A 217 -1.31 -11.47 13.10
C ARG A 217 0.21 -11.27 13.01
N PRO A 218 1.02 -12.33 13.17
CA PRO A 218 2.46 -12.22 12.97
C PRO A 218 2.80 -11.69 11.57
N VAL A 219 3.80 -10.82 11.49
CA VAL A 219 4.36 -10.37 10.20
C VAL A 219 5.05 -11.55 9.53
N ARG A 220 4.77 -11.76 8.25
CA ARG A 220 5.38 -12.81 7.41
C ARG A 220 6.02 -12.25 6.14
N LEU A 221 5.63 -11.03 5.77
CA LEU A 221 6.11 -10.35 4.60
C LEU A 221 6.51 -8.92 4.97
N VAL A 222 7.69 -8.53 4.54
CA VAL A 222 8.19 -7.15 4.68
C VAL A 222 8.45 -6.58 3.30
N VAL A 223 7.82 -5.45 3.00
CA VAL A 223 8.01 -4.69 1.76
C VAL A 223 8.68 -3.37 2.14
N ALA A 224 10.01 -3.36 2.08
CA ALA A 224 10.80 -2.21 2.50
C ALA A 224 11.05 -1.25 1.34
N ALA A 225 11.03 0.05 1.59
CA ALA A 225 11.22 1.07 0.54
C ALA A 225 12.22 2.16 0.94
N VAL A 226 13.04 2.58 -0.01
CA VAL A 226 13.75 3.86 0.03
C VAL A 226 13.19 4.72 -1.07
N ASP A 227 12.83 5.96 -0.76
CA ASP A 227 12.40 6.94 -1.76
C ASP A 227 13.33 8.15 -1.78
N GLY A 228 13.66 8.59 -2.99
CA GLY A 228 14.50 9.76 -3.27
C GLY A 228 13.83 11.11 -3.08
N GLU A 229 12.49 11.10 -3.12
CA GLU A 229 11.63 12.27 -3.10
C GLU A 229 10.58 12.11 -1.99
N ARG A 230 10.32 13.21 -1.27
CA ARG A 230 9.18 13.26 -0.36
C ARG A 230 7.89 13.52 -1.14
N GLY A 231 6.78 13.12 -0.54
CA GLY A 231 5.45 13.55 -0.97
C GLY A 231 4.63 12.44 -1.61
N ARG A 232 3.77 12.85 -2.54
CA ARG A 232 2.65 12.07 -3.05
C ARG A 232 2.99 10.67 -3.54
N ALA A 233 4.03 10.51 -4.38
CA ALA A 233 4.36 9.22 -4.97
C ALA A 233 4.66 8.14 -3.91
N ARG A 234 5.33 8.53 -2.82
CA ARG A 234 5.66 7.67 -1.68
C ARG A 234 4.41 7.27 -0.89
N LEU A 235 3.55 8.24 -0.57
CA LEU A 235 2.29 7.97 0.13
C LEU A 235 1.39 7.02 -0.67
N ILE A 236 1.27 7.25 -1.99
CA ILE A 236 0.54 6.35 -2.89
C ILE A 236 1.13 4.93 -2.86
N ARG A 237 2.47 4.81 -2.87
CA ARG A 237 3.16 3.51 -2.80
C ARG A 237 2.83 2.75 -1.52
N MET A 238 2.91 3.42 -0.37
CA MET A 238 2.63 2.79 0.92
C MET A 238 1.17 2.36 1.03
N ALA A 239 0.26 3.22 0.56
CA ALA A 239 -1.15 2.92 0.52
C ALA A 239 -1.43 1.74 -0.45
N HIS A 240 -0.69 1.65 -1.55
CA HIS A 240 -0.75 0.53 -2.47
C HIS A 240 -0.32 -0.79 -1.82
N VAL A 241 0.79 -0.80 -1.07
CA VAL A 241 1.24 -1.98 -0.33
C VAL A 241 0.17 -2.41 0.67
N ALA A 242 -0.44 -1.47 1.39
CA ALA A 242 -1.54 -1.76 2.31
C ALA A 242 -2.77 -2.35 1.60
N ARG A 243 -3.09 -1.87 0.39
CA ARG A 243 -4.14 -2.45 -0.47
C ARG A 243 -3.81 -3.90 -0.84
N LEU A 244 -2.57 -4.19 -1.24
CA LEU A 244 -2.14 -5.55 -1.56
C LEU A 244 -2.19 -6.45 -0.33
N ALA A 245 -1.76 -5.97 0.83
CA ALA A 245 -1.86 -6.67 2.11
C ALA A 245 -3.32 -7.04 2.44
N ALA A 246 -4.25 -6.10 2.25
CA ALA A 246 -5.68 -6.35 2.45
C ALA A 246 -6.26 -7.39 1.47
N ARG A 247 -5.62 -7.60 0.30
CA ARG A 247 -5.97 -8.62 -0.69
C ARG A 247 -5.21 -9.93 -0.53
N GLY A 248 -4.51 -10.11 0.60
CA GLY A 248 -3.83 -11.37 0.94
C GLY A 248 -2.46 -11.55 0.29
N LEU A 249 -1.71 -10.46 0.10
CA LEU A 249 -0.36 -10.51 -0.49
C LEU A 249 0.57 -11.48 0.27
N ALA A 250 0.56 -11.47 1.60
CA ALA A 250 1.42 -12.34 2.40
C ALA A 250 1.08 -13.82 2.15
N GLU A 251 -0.21 -14.18 2.14
CA GLU A 251 -0.68 -15.53 1.87
C GLU A 251 -0.33 -15.98 0.45
N ARG A 252 -0.45 -15.08 -0.54
CA ARG A 252 -0.15 -15.39 -1.93
C ARG A 252 1.34 -15.68 -2.16
N LEU A 253 2.21 -15.04 -1.39
CA LEU A 253 3.67 -15.18 -1.50
C LEU A 253 4.27 -16.26 -0.58
N ASP A 254 3.49 -16.88 0.30
CA ASP A 254 3.97 -17.87 1.28
C ASP A 254 4.58 -19.13 0.61
N GLU A 255 4.02 -19.51 -0.53
CA GLU A 255 4.47 -20.67 -1.31
C GLU A 255 5.58 -20.33 -2.32
N ALA A 256 5.94 -19.05 -2.47
CA ALA A 256 7.00 -18.66 -3.38
C ALA A 256 8.34 -19.27 -2.94
N ARG A 257 9.06 -19.84 -3.91
CA ARG A 257 10.39 -20.44 -3.74
C ARG A 257 11.45 -19.77 -4.60
N GLN A 258 11.05 -18.93 -5.55
CA GLN A 258 11.95 -18.18 -6.42
C GLN A 258 11.50 -16.72 -6.56
N PRO A 259 12.43 -15.75 -6.65
CA PRO A 259 12.10 -14.33 -6.85
C PRO A 259 11.18 -14.06 -8.03
N VAL A 260 11.34 -14.79 -9.13
CA VAL A 260 10.49 -14.63 -10.33
C VAL A 260 9.01 -14.92 -10.04
N GLN A 261 8.72 -15.85 -9.13
CA GLN A 261 7.34 -16.16 -8.73
C GLN A 261 6.73 -15.01 -7.94
N VAL A 262 7.53 -14.32 -7.12
CA VAL A 262 7.07 -13.12 -6.39
C VAL A 262 6.76 -11.99 -7.36
N LEU A 263 7.65 -11.72 -8.32
CA LEU A 263 7.46 -10.67 -9.32
C LEU A 263 6.20 -10.94 -10.15
N ALA A 264 6.03 -12.16 -10.65
CA ALA A 264 4.83 -12.55 -11.39
C ALA A 264 3.55 -12.42 -10.54
N ALA A 265 3.57 -12.86 -9.28
CA ALA A 265 2.42 -12.72 -8.39
C ALA A 265 2.08 -11.25 -8.09
N LEU A 266 3.08 -10.38 -7.95
CA LEU A 266 2.86 -8.94 -7.82
C LEU A 266 2.25 -8.35 -9.09
N GLU A 267 2.79 -8.65 -10.27
CA GLU A 267 2.24 -8.21 -11.56
C GLU A 267 0.78 -8.64 -11.74
N GLU A 268 0.43 -9.87 -11.37
CA GLU A 268 -0.95 -10.38 -11.40
C GLU A 268 -1.88 -9.57 -10.46
N LEU A 269 -1.43 -9.29 -9.24
CA LEU A 269 -2.21 -8.53 -8.25
C LEU A 269 -2.34 -7.04 -8.63
N GLU A 270 -1.35 -6.51 -9.34
CA GLU A 270 -1.27 -5.12 -9.78
C GLU A 270 -1.90 -4.88 -11.16
N ALA A 271 -2.33 -5.93 -11.87
CA ALA A 271 -2.92 -5.83 -13.20
C ALA A 271 -4.12 -4.84 -13.27
N LEU A 272 -4.84 -4.65 -12.15
CA LEU A 272 -5.99 -3.73 -12.02
C LEU A 272 -5.74 -2.50 -11.12
N ARG A 273 -4.49 -2.04 -11.07
CA ARG A 273 -4.12 -0.77 -10.40
C ARG A 273 -4.76 0.45 -11.03
#